data_AF-A0AAE4ZA52-F1
#
_entry.id   AF-A0AAE4ZA52-F1
#
_cell.length_a   1.000
_cell.length_b   1.000
_cell.length_c   1.000
_cell.angle_alpha   90.00
_cell.angle_beta   90.00
_cell.angle_gamma   90.00
#
_symmetry.space_group_name_H-M   'P 1'
#
loop_
_entity.id
_entity.type
_entity.pdbx_description
1 polymer ?
#
loop_
_entity_poly.entity_id
_entity_poly.type
_entity_poly.pdbx_seq_one_letter_code
_entity_poly.pdbx_strand_id
1 'polypeptide(L)'
;MRHQADGTATGAVRGGDGRTWRILALAVTAAFSLLAALDGLAAQQTADPAERAQAALEACASAAQEGREEAAREAADRAESLFKAMEESGDPVRGMTGRAQVLSRCRIAFAPFMRQGSLLEESNELLEKALQMDPKAAVPRFTLAMNHYHTPAFLRRTDDAIREFERLLAEHGDRTDLSLIDEAHFRLGELYARVGRPEKAREVWSRGARLFPESRERYAERAREEGLKLSEDPIDAEARVPRPIPSDTAIRFEDRLFTVEPLVVEVGSYSVADPHTATQLTQMDVYTMPGGTADVLQTFQTMPGVTRATEGSDLYVRGGDPEESPVYVDGARLFYPGKFETLNGSVFGVLDPSVLRRAYFSAGGFSARYGNALSGVVDLETEGRPREARWRAGLNLASLGGTVWHPLGGRTGVWGTAMVTQTEALLATHGRREDYPEAPASVQGMAGFAFEPREGSRLQATALAESDETTARVDAHGYSGAFTSSGVTRLAT
;
A
#
# COMPACT_ATOMS: atom_id res chain seq x y z
N MET A 1 -6.41 65.43 -32.26
CA MET A 1 -6.97 65.76 -30.94
C MET A 1 -6.01 65.23 -29.89
N ARG A 2 -5.47 66.12 -29.05
CA ARG A 2 -4.59 65.80 -27.93
C ARG A 2 -5.42 65.16 -26.80
N HIS A 3 -4.88 64.13 -26.17
CA HIS A 3 -4.80 64.09 -24.70
C HIS A 3 -3.65 63.19 -24.28
N GLN A 4 -2.70 63.81 -23.60
CA GLN A 4 -1.66 63.21 -22.78
C GLN A 4 -2.02 63.62 -21.35
N ALA A 5 -2.02 62.68 -20.41
CA ALA A 5 -2.00 62.96 -18.98
C ALA A 5 -1.14 61.87 -18.33
N ASP A 6 -0.03 62.32 -17.76
CA ASP A 6 0.86 61.58 -16.88
C ASP A 6 0.14 61.15 -15.58
N GLY A 7 0.64 60.07 -14.97
CA GLY A 7 0.30 59.66 -13.62
C GLY A 7 1.21 58.54 -13.12
N THR A 8 2.38 58.90 -12.60
CA THR A 8 3.26 57.99 -11.84
C THR A 8 2.77 57.79 -10.41
N ALA A 9 2.85 56.53 -9.97
CA ALA A 9 3.15 56.06 -8.60
C ALA A 9 2.04 56.04 -7.50
N THR A 10 2.02 54.88 -6.83
CA THR A 10 1.64 54.56 -5.44
C THR A 10 0.17 54.27 -5.05
N GLY A 11 0.01 53.08 -4.43
CA GLY A 11 -1.14 52.67 -3.60
C GLY A 11 -2.02 51.60 -4.26
N ALA A 12 -2.29 50.44 -3.70
CA ALA A 12 -1.91 49.84 -2.44
C ALA A 12 -2.08 48.31 -2.59
N VAL A 13 -1.08 47.55 -2.16
CA VAL A 13 -1.22 46.14 -1.80
C VAL A 13 -2.26 46.10 -0.68
N ARG A 14 -3.51 45.74 -1.00
CA ARG A 14 -4.54 45.47 0.00
C ARG A 14 -4.32 44.05 0.48
N GLY A 15 -3.60 43.95 1.59
CA GLY A 15 -3.27 42.69 2.25
C GLY A 15 -4.51 41.85 2.52
N GLY A 16 -4.42 40.59 2.10
CA GLY A 16 -5.22 39.50 2.65
C GLY A 16 -5.05 39.50 4.17
N ASP A 17 -6.18 39.47 4.84
CA ASP A 17 -6.36 39.70 6.27
C ASP A 17 -5.37 38.86 7.12
N GLY A 18 -4.49 39.52 7.88
CA GLY A 18 -3.53 38.87 8.80
C GLY A 18 -4.17 38.11 9.96
N ARG A 19 -5.49 37.88 9.91
CA ARG A 19 -6.30 37.14 10.88
C ARG A 19 -6.34 35.65 10.55
N THR A 20 -6.31 35.26 9.28
CA THR A 20 -6.25 33.86 8.85
C THR A 20 -4.89 33.23 9.18
N TRP A 21 -3.80 33.96 8.93
CA TRP A 21 -2.43 33.54 9.30
C TRP A 21 -2.22 33.36 10.81
N ARG A 22 -2.89 34.16 11.65
CA ARG A 22 -2.79 34.03 13.12
C ARG A 22 -3.58 32.85 13.68
N ILE A 23 -4.71 32.50 13.07
CA ILE A 23 -5.49 31.31 13.44
C ILE A 23 -4.80 30.03 12.96
N LEU A 24 -4.19 30.06 11.77
CA LEU A 24 -3.33 28.98 11.24
C LEU A 24 -2.07 28.76 12.09
N ALA A 25 -1.39 29.82 12.53
CA ALA A 25 -0.23 29.70 13.41
C ALA A 25 -0.58 29.08 14.78
N LEU A 26 -1.75 29.41 15.35
CA LEU A 26 -2.26 28.87 16.62
C LEU A 26 -2.73 27.41 16.51
N ALA A 27 -3.34 27.02 15.39
CA ALA A 27 -3.75 25.63 15.15
C ALA A 27 -2.54 24.71 14.90
N VAL A 28 -1.53 25.19 14.16
CA VAL A 28 -0.28 24.47 13.92
C VAL A 28 0.54 24.33 15.20
N THR A 29 0.61 25.36 16.07
CA THR A 29 1.29 25.24 17.37
C THR A 29 0.52 24.36 18.36
N ALA A 30 -0.82 24.35 18.34
CA ALA A 30 -1.61 23.44 19.17
C ALA A 30 -1.43 21.97 18.75
N ALA A 31 -1.37 21.68 17.43
CA ALA A 31 -1.07 20.35 16.91
C ALA A 31 0.37 19.92 17.23
N PHE A 32 1.35 20.83 17.12
CA PHE A 32 2.76 20.55 17.49
C PHE A 32 2.94 20.33 18.99
N SER A 33 2.18 21.02 19.83
CA SER A 33 2.21 20.83 21.29
C SER A 33 1.56 19.51 21.71
N LEU A 34 0.55 19.05 20.97
CA LEU A 34 -0.04 17.72 21.15
C LEU A 34 0.91 16.62 20.66
N LEU A 35 1.62 16.84 19.54
CA LEU A 35 2.68 15.94 19.05
C LEU A 35 3.83 15.84 20.04
N ALA A 36 4.32 16.96 20.60
CA ALA A 36 5.40 16.95 21.59
C ALA A 36 5.00 16.29 22.92
N ALA A 37 3.71 16.34 23.29
CA ALA A 37 3.18 15.63 24.45
C ALA A 37 3.02 14.11 24.21
N LEU A 38 2.89 13.68 22.94
CA LEU A 38 2.76 12.28 22.55
C LEU A 38 4.12 11.63 22.21
N ASP A 39 5.07 12.40 21.65
CA ASP A 39 6.45 11.96 21.37
C ASP A 39 7.23 11.66 22.66
N GLY A 40 6.86 12.28 23.78
CA GLY A 40 7.47 12.02 25.08
C GLY A 40 7.18 10.63 25.67
N LEU A 41 6.28 9.84 25.08
CA LEU A 41 5.85 8.55 25.61
C LEU A 41 6.22 7.32 24.75
N ALA A 42 6.66 7.49 23.49
CA ALA A 42 6.85 6.35 22.57
C ALA A 42 8.28 6.16 22.02
N ALA A 43 9.15 7.17 22.06
CA ALA A 43 10.49 7.06 21.47
C ALA A 43 11.55 6.51 22.45
N GLN A 44 11.31 5.35 23.05
CA GLN A 44 12.37 4.53 23.66
C GLN A 44 11.91 3.10 23.97
N GLN A 45 11.48 2.35 22.96
CA GLN A 45 11.49 0.88 23.04
C GLN A 45 12.22 0.27 21.83
N THR A 46 13.18 -0.55 22.18
CA THR A 46 14.22 -1.21 21.39
C THR A 46 13.64 -2.16 20.32
N ALA A 47 13.76 -1.82 19.03
CA ALA A 47 13.56 -2.82 17.96
C ALA A 47 14.72 -3.84 17.97
N ASP A 48 14.39 -5.13 17.96
CA ASP A 48 15.35 -6.24 17.95
C ASP A 48 16.35 -6.02 16.78
N PRO A 49 17.68 -6.18 16.99
CA PRO A 49 18.65 -6.25 15.89
C PRO A 49 18.19 -7.08 14.69
N ALA A 50 17.45 -8.16 14.93
CA ALA A 50 16.95 -9.02 13.87
C ALA A 50 15.81 -8.41 13.04
N GLU A 51 14.90 -7.68 13.67
CA GLU A 51 13.83 -6.96 12.98
C GLU A 51 14.41 -5.83 12.13
N ARG A 52 15.43 -5.12 12.64
CA ARG A 52 16.13 -4.07 11.89
C ARG A 52 16.83 -4.62 10.65
N ALA A 53 17.47 -5.79 10.77
CA ALA A 53 18.13 -6.45 9.64
C ALA A 53 17.12 -6.88 8.56
N GLN A 54 16.00 -7.46 8.98
CA GLN A 54 14.94 -7.91 8.08
C GLN A 54 14.26 -6.74 7.36
N ALA A 55 13.96 -5.66 8.07
CA ALA A 55 13.36 -4.45 7.48
C ALA A 55 14.29 -3.83 6.42
N ALA A 56 15.61 -3.84 6.65
CA ALA A 56 16.57 -3.36 5.65
C ALA A 56 16.61 -4.24 4.40
N LEU A 57 16.51 -5.57 4.55
CA LEU A 57 16.43 -6.51 3.42
C LEU A 57 15.16 -6.33 2.59
N GLU A 58 14.01 -6.09 3.24
CA GLU A 58 12.74 -5.87 2.55
C GLU A 58 12.72 -4.54 1.80
N ALA A 59 13.22 -3.46 2.42
CA ALA A 59 13.40 -2.17 1.76
C ALA A 59 14.31 -2.28 0.52
N CYS A 60 15.35 -3.11 0.62
CA CYS A 60 16.26 -3.41 -0.46
C CYS A 60 15.58 -4.17 -1.62
N ALA A 61 14.82 -5.22 -1.30
CA ALA A 61 14.10 -6.02 -2.29
C ALA A 61 13.00 -5.20 -3.01
N SER A 62 12.26 -4.36 -2.29
CA SER A 62 11.24 -3.46 -2.89
C SER A 62 11.88 -2.42 -3.79
N ALA A 63 12.94 -1.74 -3.34
CA ALA A 63 13.65 -0.76 -4.18
C ALA A 63 14.24 -1.42 -5.44
N ALA A 64 14.68 -2.68 -5.34
CA ALA A 64 15.17 -3.45 -6.49
C ALA A 64 14.08 -3.73 -7.53
N GLN A 65 12.89 -4.14 -7.09
CA GLN A 65 11.75 -4.39 -7.97
C GLN A 65 11.25 -3.13 -8.68
N GLU A 66 11.36 -1.98 -8.01
CA GLU A 66 10.96 -0.68 -8.55
C GLU A 66 12.02 -0.03 -9.46
N GLY A 67 13.17 -0.68 -9.66
CA GLY A 67 14.27 -0.13 -10.47
C GLY A 67 15.01 1.06 -9.81
N ARG A 68 14.81 1.31 -8.51
CA ARG A 68 15.48 2.38 -7.76
C ARG A 68 16.87 1.93 -7.29
N GLU A 69 17.82 1.89 -8.22
CA GLU A 69 19.16 1.30 -8.02
C GLU A 69 19.92 1.88 -6.82
N GLU A 70 19.96 3.20 -6.65
CA GLU A 70 20.70 3.85 -5.56
C GLU A 70 20.10 3.51 -4.18
N ALA A 71 18.77 3.63 -4.05
CA ALA A 71 18.07 3.27 -2.82
C ALA A 71 18.21 1.78 -2.48
N ALA A 72 18.20 0.91 -3.50
CA ALA A 72 18.39 -0.52 -3.32
C ALA A 72 19.82 -0.86 -2.87
N ARG A 73 20.84 -0.17 -3.40
CA ARG A 73 22.24 -0.31 -2.96
C ARG A 73 22.42 0.11 -1.51
N GLU A 74 21.93 1.28 -1.13
CA GLU A 74 22.03 1.75 0.26
C GLU A 74 21.34 0.80 1.24
N ALA A 75 20.14 0.32 0.90
CA ALA A 75 19.42 -0.63 1.72
C ALA A 75 20.13 -2.00 1.80
N ALA A 76 20.75 -2.45 0.69
CA ALA A 76 21.56 -3.67 0.66
C ALA A 76 22.77 -3.56 1.61
N ASP A 77 23.49 -2.45 1.57
CA ASP A 77 24.68 -2.25 2.41
C ASP A 77 24.32 -2.17 3.89
N ARG A 78 23.20 -1.52 4.23
CA ARG A 78 22.64 -1.53 5.58
C ARG A 78 22.28 -2.96 6.03
N ALA A 79 21.52 -3.69 5.22
CA ALA A 79 21.11 -5.06 5.54
C ALA A 79 22.31 -5.99 5.72
N GLU A 80 23.31 -5.92 4.83
CA GLU A 80 24.52 -6.73 4.93
C GLU A 80 25.29 -6.44 6.22
N SER A 81 25.46 -5.17 6.60
CA SER A 81 26.15 -4.80 7.84
C SER A 81 25.46 -5.35 9.09
N LEU A 82 24.12 -5.33 9.11
CA LEU A 82 23.32 -5.81 10.24
C LEU A 82 23.36 -7.33 10.34
N PHE A 83 23.23 -8.05 9.23
CA PHE A 83 23.35 -9.51 9.24
C PHE A 83 24.77 -9.99 9.52
N LYS A 84 25.80 -9.25 9.09
CA LYS A 84 27.18 -9.53 9.45
C LYS A 84 27.41 -9.38 10.95
N ALA A 85 26.90 -8.30 11.55
CA ALA A 85 26.96 -8.12 12.99
C ALA A 85 26.26 -9.26 13.73
N MET A 86 25.12 -9.74 13.22
CA MET A 86 24.38 -10.88 13.79
C MET A 86 25.15 -12.20 13.70
N GLU A 87 25.83 -12.42 12.57
CA GLU A 87 26.70 -13.58 12.37
C GLU A 87 27.82 -13.61 13.41
N GLU A 88 28.38 -12.44 13.73
CA GLU A 88 29.45 -12.27 14.72
C GLU A 88 28.93 -12.26 16.18
N SER A 89 27.68 -11.83 16.43
CA SER A 89 27.14 -11.58 17.77
C SER A 89 26.40 -12.76 18.40
N GLY A 90 26.15 -13.86 17.67
CA GLY A 90 25.66 -15.11 18.26
C GLY A 90 24.63 -15.91 17.47
N ASP A 91 24.14 -15.44 16.31
CA ASP A 91 23.24 -16.20 15.42
C ASP A 91 23.85 -16.33 14.00
N PRO A 92 24.86 -17.20 13.84
CA PRO A 92 25.58 -17.36 12.59
C PRO A 92 24.70 -17.89 11.46
N VAL A 93 23.75 -18.79 11.75
CA VAL A 93 22.83 -19.36 10.76
C VAL A 93 21.95 -18.24 10.17
N ARG A 94 21.33 -17.42 11.02
CA ARG A 94 20.47 -16.33 10.57
C ARG A 94 21.26 -15.22 9.89
N GLY A 95 22.44 -14.87 10.40
CA GLY A 95 23.35 -13.89 9.79
C GLY A 95 23.78 -14.28 8.38
N MET A 96 24.29 -15.50 8.19
CA MET A 96 24.67 -16.00 6.87
C MET A 96 23.46 -16.08 5.92
N THR A 97 22.30 -16.54 6.41
CA THR A 97 21.08 -16.62 5.61
C THR A 97 20.63 -15.24 5.11
N GLY A 98 20.63 -14.23 5.99
CA GLY A 98 20.25 -12.86 5.63
C GLY A 98 21.23 -12.24 4.62
N ARG A 99 22.54 -12.42 4.82
CA ARG A 99 23.56 -11.98 3.84
C ARG A 99 23.39 -12.65 2.49
N ALA A 100 23.11 -13.95 2.46
CA ALA A 100 22.83 -14.68 1.23
C ALA A 100 21.61 -14.11 0.49
N GLN A 101 20.56 -13.73 1.22
CA GLN A 101 19.37 -13.09 0.65
C GLN A 101 19.66 -11.69 0.12
N VAL A 102 20.51 -10.89 0.78
CA VAL A 102 20.96 -9.59 0.24
C VAL A 102 21.65 -9.77 -1.12
N LEU A 103 22.51 -10.79 -1.24
CA LEU A 103 23.18 -11.10 -2.51
C LEU A 103 22.17 -11.49 -3.59
N SER A 104 21.30 -12.48 -3.33
CA SER A 104 20.44 -13.05 -4.35
C SER A 104 19.20 -12.22 -4.70
N ARG A 105 18.60 -11.53 -3.72
CA ARG A 105 17.34 -10.77 -3.91
C ARG A 105 17.57 -9.31 -4.25
N CYS A 106 18.71 -8.75 -3.85
CA CYS A 106 19.03 -7.36 -4.15
C CYS A 106 20.16 -7.25 -5.17
N ARG A 107 21.38 -7.61 -4.77
CA ARG A 107 22.59 -7.22 -5.53
C ARG A 107 22.64 -7.79 -6.95
N ILE A 108 22.09 -8.99 -7.18
CA ILE A 108 22.02 -9.58 -8.53
C ILE A 108 21.22 -8.72 -9.52
N ALA A 109 20.13 -8.08 -9.07
CA ALA A 109 19.20 -7.35 -9.95
C ALA A 109 19.88 -6.18 -10.69
N PHE A 110 20.89 -5.55 -10.07
CA PHE A 110 21.64 -4.41 -10.61
C PHE A 110 23.12 -4.73 -10.88
N ALA A 111 23.53 -5.99 -10.72
CA ALA A 111 24.88 -6.39 -11.07
C ALA A 111 25.03 -6.52 -12.59
N PRO A 112 26.19 -6.12 -13.15
CA PRO A 112 26.52 -6.46 -14.53
C PRO A 112 26.37 -7.98 -14.74
N PHE A 113 25.86 -8.39 -15.90
CA PHE A 113 25.59 -9.81 -16.21
C PHE A 113 26.75 -10.74 -15.84
N MET A 114 28.00 -10.32 -16.12
CA MET A 114 29.22 -11.07 -15.79
C MET A 114 29.44 -11.34 -14.30
N ARG A 115 28.85 -10.53 -13.41
CA ARG A 115 28.98 -10.64 -11.94
C ARG A 115 27.79 -11.35 -11.29
N GLN A 116 26.68 -11.53 -12.01
CA GLN A 116 25.48 -12.17 -11.44
C GLN A 116 25.78 -13.60 -10.98
N GLY A 117 26.53 -14.36 -11.79
CA GLY A 117 26.93 -15.73 -11.44
C GLY A 117 27.78 -15.81 -10.17
N SER A 118 28.77 -14.91 -10.01
CA SER A 118 29.63 -14.91 -8.82
C SER A 118 28.87 -14.52 -7.55
N LEU A 119 27.92 -13.58 -7.64
CA LEU A 119 27.08 -13.19 -6.51
C LEU A 119 26.12 -14.31 -6.10
N LEU A 120 25.59 -15.04 -7.07
CA LEU A 120 24.74 -16.20 -6.82
C LEU A 120 25.53 -17.33 -6.15
N GLU A 121 26.76 -17.57 -6.60
CA GLU A 121 27.63 -18.57 -5.99
C GLU A 121 27.99 -18.20 -4.54
N GLU A 122 28.35 -16.93 -4.29
CA GLU A 122 28.62 -16.43 -2.94
C GLU A 122 27.39 -16.56 -2.03
N SER A 123 26.18 -16.31 -2.56
CA SER A 123 24.92 -16.55 -1.86
C SER A 123 24.75 -18.03 -1.49
N ASN A 124 24.98 -18.94 -2.45
CA ASN A 124 24.86 -20.38 -2.22
C ASN A 124 25.87 -20.89 -1.18
N GLU A 125 27.13 -20.43 -1.24
CA GLU A 125 28.16 -20.81 -0.27
C GLU A 125 27.78 -20.44 1.18
N LEU A 126 27.18 -19.26 1.37
CA LEU A 126 26.69 -18.83 2.69
C LEU A 126 25.54 -19.72 3.19
N LEU A 127 24.62 -20.08 2.30
CA LEU A 127 23.47 -20.94 2.63
C LEU A 127 23.91 -22.38 2.94
N GLU A 128 24.87 -22.91 2.18
CA GLU A 128 25.45 -24.23 2.44
C GLU A 128 26.18 -24.26 3.79
N LYS A 129 26.95 -23.22 4.13
CA LYS A 129 27.57 -23.08 5.45
C LYS A 129 26.52 -23.01 6.57
N ALA A 130 25.45 -22.24 6.37
CA ALA A 130 24.34 -22.18 7.32
C ALA A 130 23.68 -23.56 7.52
N LEU A 131 23.47 -24.32 6.45
CA LEU A 131 22.90 -25.68 6.50
C LEU A 131 23.85 -26.74 7.05
N GLN A 132 25.17 -26.52 7.00
CA GLN A 132 26.12 -27.38 7.70
C GLN A 132 26.03 -27.20 9.22
N MET A 133 25.70 -25.99 9.69
CA MET A 133 25.53 -25.69 11.11
C MET A 133 24.16 -26.14 11.64
N ASP A 134 23.09 -25.86 10.89
CA ASP A 134 21.75 -26.37 11.15
C ASP A 134 21.13 -26.97 9.88
N PRO A 135 21.26 -28.30 9.70
CA PRO A 135 20.69 -29.00 8.56
C PRO A 135 19.16 -28.88 8.47
N LYS A 136 18.47 -28.56 9.57
CA LYS A 136 17.01 -28.48 9.59
C LYS A 136 16.48 -27.06 9.46
N ALA A 137 17.36 -26.07 9.28
CA ALA A 137 16.94 -24.68 9.14
C ALA A 137 16.13 -24.47 7.83
N ALA A 138 14.85 -24.12 7.99
CA ALA A 138 13.91 -23.99 6.87
C ALA A 138 14.26 -22.84 5.91
N VAL A 139 14.58 -21.65 6.45
CA VAL A 139 14.83 -20.44 5.66
C VAL A 139 16.05 -20.55 4.74
N PRO A 140 17.25 -20.99 5.21
CA PRO A 140 18.39 -21.16 4.31
C PRO A 140 18.14 -22.24 3.25
N ARG A 141 17.48 -23.35 3.62
CA ARG A 141 17.14 -24.42 2.65
C ARG A 141 16.19 -23.93 1.57
N PHE A 142 15.15 -23.20 1.96
CA PHE A 142 14.22 -22.57 1.01
C PHE A 142 14.94 -21.57 0.10
N THR A 143 15.79 -20.71 0.65
CA THR A 143 16.52 -19.71 -0.12
C THR A 143 17.47 -20.37 -1.14
N LEU A 144 18.15 -21.45 -0.75
CA LEU A 144 19.02 -22.22 -1.64
C LEU A 144 18.23 -22.88 -2.78
N ALA A 145 17.08 -23.48 -2.45
CA ALA A 145 16.18 -24.07 -3.43
C ALA A 145 15.68 -23.01 -4.45
N MET A 146 15.35 -21.80 -3.99
CA MET A 146 14.95 -20.68 -4.84
C MET A 146 16.09 -20.18 -5.74
N ASN A 147 17.31 -20.08 -5.22
CA ASN A 147 18.49 -19.74 -6.03
C ASN A 147 18.68 -20.74 -7.19
N HIS A 148 18.55 -22.04 -6.93
CA HIS A 148 18.59 -23.08 -7.97
C HIS A 148 17.38 -23.02 -8.91
N TYR A 149 16.18 -22.74 -8.40
CA TYR A 149 14.95 -22.63 -9.20
C TYR A 149 15.04 -21.54 -10.27
N HIS A 150 15.58 -20.37 -9.91
CA HIS A 150 15.75 -19.23 -10.81
C HIS A 150 16.95 -19.34 -11.75
N THR A 151 17.83 -20.32 -11.53
CA THR A 151 19.00 -20.52 -12.39
C THR A 151 18.55 -21.00 -13.78
N PRO A 152 19.05 -20.39 -14.89
CA PRO A 152 18.70 -20.81 -16.24
C PRO A 152 18.91 -22.30 -16.51
N ALA A 153 17.99 -22.92 -17.28
CA ALA A 153 17.95 -24.36 -17.50
C ALA A 153 19.24 -24.96 -18.09
N PHE A 154 19.99 -24.19 -18.90
CA PHE A 154 21.25 -24.65 -19.49
C PHE A 154 22.35 -24.92 -18.46
N LEU A 155 22.24 -24.38 -17.24
CA LEU A 155 23.15 -24.64 -16.11
C LEU A 155 22.79 -25.91 -15.32
N ARG A 156 21.71 -26.61 -15.70
CA ARG A 156 21.32 -27.94 -15.16
C ARG A 156 21.15 -28.00 -13.64
N ARG A 157 20.71 -26.91 -13.00
CA ARG A 157 20.45 -26.83 -11.54
C ARG A 157 19.04 -27.26 -11.13
N THR A 158 18.19 -27.67 -12.07
CA THR A 158 16.79 -28.06 -11.79
C THR A 158 16.69 -29.24 -10.81
N ASP A 159 17.57 -30.24 -10.95
CA ASP A 159 17.60 -31.37 -10.01
C ASP A 159 18.06 -30.95 -8.61
N ASP A 160 18.94 -29.95 -8.50
CA ASP A 160 19.39 -29.40 -7.23
C ASP A 160 18.22 -28.69 -6.52
N ALA A 161 17.45 -27.88 -7.26
CA ALA A 161 16.25 -27.22 -6.74
C ALA A 161 15.21 -28.23 -6.23
N ILE A 162 14.92 -29.28 -7.01
CA ILE A 162 13.99 -30.34 -6.61
C ILE A 162 14.45 -30.99 -5.31
N ARG A 163 15.72 -31.39 -5.21
CA ARG A 163 16.25 -32.05 -4.00
C ARG A 163 16.14 -31.16 -2.76
N GLU A 164 16.41 -29.87 -2.88
CA GLU A 164 16.34 -28.96 -1.74
C GLU A 164 14.90 -28.67 -1.30
N PHE A 165 13.95 -28.53 -2.23
CA PHE A 165 12.53 -28.45 -1.89
C PHE A 165 11.99 -29.76 -1.30
N GLU A 166 12.37 -30.92 -1.84
CA GLU A 166 11.98 -32.23 -1.28
C GLU A 166 12.45 -32.37 0.16
N ARG A 167 13.70 -31.99 0.46
CA ARG A 167 14.25 -32.00 1.83
C ARG A 167 13.51 -31.04 2.74
N LEU A 168 13.24 -29.82 2.28
CA LEU A 168 12.49 -28.82 3.05
C LEU A 168 11.10 -29.34 3.43
N LEU A 169 10.37 -29.89 2.46
CA LEU A 169 9.02 -30.41 2.68
C LEU A 169 9.00 -31.74 3.43
N ALA A 170 10.07 -32.53 3.38
CA ALA A 170 10.19 -33.73 4.22
C ALA A 170 10.29 -33.38 5.71
N GLU A 171 10.93 -32.27 6.06
CA GLU A 171 11.14 -31.85 7.44
C GLU A 171 10.04 -30.92 7.97
N HIS A 172 9.55 -30.01 7.12
CA HIS A 172 8.65 -28.91 7.51
C HIS A 172 7.35 -28.88 6.71
N GLY A 173 7.07 -29.89 5.87
CA GLY A 173 5.96 -29.84 4.92
C GLY A 173 4.57 -29.67 5.52
N ASP A 174 4.37 -30.00 6.81
CA ASP A 174 3.09 -29.82 7.51
C ASP A 174 3.03 -28.54 8.36
N ARG A 175 4.07 -27.69 8.33
CA ARG A 175 4.14 -26.43 9.07
C ARG A 175 3.37 -25.32 8.35
N THR A 176 2.07 -25.27 8.59
CA THR A 176 1.17 -24.24 8.00
C THR A 176 1.39 -22.84 8.56
N ASP A 177 2.13 -22.70 9.66
CA ASP A 177 2.53 -21.42 10.26
C ASP A 177 3.65 -20.70 9.47
N LEU A 178 4.33 -21.41 8.56
CA LEU A 178 5.42 -20.87 7.77
C LEU A 178 4.97 -20.62 6.31
N SER A 179 4.82 -19.35 5.93
CA SER A 179 4.41 -18.96 4.57
C SER A 179 5.34 -19.49 3.47
N LEU A 180 6.63 -19.69 3.77
CA LEU A 180 7.60 -20.28 2.84
C LEU A 180 7.24 -21.73 2.44
N ILE A 181 6.48 -22.46 3.26
CA ILE A 181 6.11 -23.86 2.97
C ILE A 181 5.02 -23.93 1.89
N ASP A 182 4.11 -22.95 1.84
CA ASP A 182 3.18 -22.80 0.73
C ASP A 182 3.94 -22.60 -0.58
N GLU A 183 4.83 -21.60 -0.61
CA GLU A 183 5.63 -21.31 -1.81
C GLU A 183 6.51 -22.50 -2.21
N ALA A 184 7.04 -23.26 -1.25
CA ALA A 184 7.82 -24.48 -1.53
C ALA A 184 7.01 -25.58 -2.23
N HIS A 185 5.76 -25.83 -1.79
CA HIS A 185 4.87 -26.76 -2.48
C HIS A 185 4.57 -26.28 -3.91
N PHE A 186 4.27 -24.99 -4.06
CA PHE A 186 3.97 -24.42 -5.37
C PHE A 186 5.14 -24.58 -6.35
N ARG A 187 6.35 -24.15 -5.96
CA ARG A 187 7.55 -24.21 -6.81
C ARG A 187 8.03 -25.62 -7.09
N LEU A 188 7.92 -26.54 -6.13
CA LEU A 188 8.27 -27.94 -6.36
C LEU A 188 7.36 -28.59 -7.41
N GLY A 189 6.05 -28.31 -7.37
CA GLY A 189 5.13 -28.81 -8.40
C GLY A 189 5.46 -28.26 -9.80
N GLU A 190 5.82 -26.97 -9.92
CA GLU A 190 6.28 -26.40 -11.19
C GLU A 190 7.55 -27.08 -11.72
N LEU A 191 8.50 -27.38 -10.83
CA LEU A 191 9.71 -28.12 -11.20
C LEU A 191 9.38 -29.53 -11.67
N TYR A 192 8.44 -30.23 -11.02
CA TYR A 192 8.01 -31.55 -11.43
C TYR A 192 7.31 -31.56 -12.79
N ALA A 193 6.43 -30.59 -13.05
CA ALA A 193 5.83 -30.42 -14.36
C ALA A 193 6.90 -30.18 -15.43
N ARG A 194 7.86 -29.28 -15.16
CA ARG A 194 8.97 -28.95 -16.07
C ARG A 194 9.83 -30.16 -16.45
N VAL A 195 10.09 -31.07 -15.52
CA VAL A 195 10.89 -32.30 -15.77
C VAL A 195 10.05 -33.50 -16.25
N GLY A 196 8.78 -33.28 -16.62
CA GLY A 196 7.91 -34.32 -17.16
C GLY A 196 7.45 -35.35 -16.11
N ARG A 197 7.24 -34.92 -14.86
CA ARG A 197 6.71 -35.75 -13.76
C ARG A 197 5.32 -35.24 -13.31
N PRO A 198 4.30 -35.29 -14.16
CA PRO A 198 2.98 -34.70 -13.90
C PRO A 198 2.28 -35.29 -12.66
N GLU A 199 2.46 -36.59 -12.39
CA GLU A 199 1.85 -37.22 -11.20
C GLU A 199 2.41 -36.66 -9.89
N LYS A 200 3.73 -36.42 -9.83
CA LYS A 200 4.37 -35.79 -8.67
C LYS A 200 3.95 -34.32 -8.53
N ALA A 201 3.81 -33.60 -9.64
CA ALA A 201 3.31 -32.22 -9.63
C ALA A 201 1.88 -32.17 -9.05
N ARG A 202 0.99 -33.05 -9.54
CA ARG A 202 -0.37 -33.21 -9.05
C ARG A 202 -0.42 -33.53 -7.55
N GLU A 203 0.42 -34.45 -7.08
CA GLU A 203 0.49 -34.85 -5.68
C GLU A 203 0.89 -33.66 -4.78
N VAL A 204 2.00 -32.98 -5.11
CA VAL A 204 2.52 -31.85 -4.33
C VAL A 204 1.54 -30.68 -4.33
N TRP A 205 0.97 -30.33 -5.48
CA TRP A 205 -0.03 -29.25 -5.55
C TRP A 205 -1.33 -29.61 -4.85
N SER A 206 -1.79 -30.87 -4.91
CA SER A 206 -2.97 -31.30 -4.15
C SER A 206 -2.69 -31.22 -2.64
N ARG A 207 -1.48 -31.57 -2.18
CA ARG A 207 -1.09 -31.42 -0.77
C ARG A 207 -1.01 -29.95 -0.36
N GLY A 208 -0.35 -29.10 -1.14
CA GLY A 208 -0.25 -27.66 -0.88
C GLY A 208 -1.63 -27.00 -0.80
N ALA A 209 -2.51 -27.28 -1.77
CA ALA A 209 -3.88 -26.77 -1.80
C ALA A 209 -4.74 -27.20 -0.60
N ARG A 210 -4.46 -28.36 0.00
CA ARG A 210 -5.12 -28.81 1.23
C ARG A 210 -4.57 -28.15 2.49
N LEU A 211 -3.25 -27.96 2.56
CA LEU A 211 -2.58 -27.34 3.71
C LEU A 211 -2.79 -25.82 3.75
N PHE A 212 -2.93 -25.18 2.59
CA PHE A 212 -3.08 -23.73 2.43
C PHE A 212 -4.36 -23.40 1.64
N PRO A 213 -5.54 -23.39 2.31
CA PRO A 213 -6.82 -23.17 1.64
C PRO A 213 -6.92 -21.82 0.91
N GLU A 214 -6.25 -20.78 1.42
CA GLU A 214 -6.21 -19.45 0.80
C GLU A 214 -5.51 -19.46 -0.57
N SER A 215 -4.55 -20.36 -0.77
CA SER A 215 -3.80 -20.53 -2.02
C SER A 215 -4.42 -21.58 -2.95
N ARG A 216 -5.54 -22.21 -2.58
CA ARG A 216 -6.14 -23.35 -3.32
C ARG A 216 -6.43 -23.03 -4.78
N GLU A 217 -6.98 -21.85 -5.08
CA GLU A 217 -7.27 -21.46 -6.47
C GLU A 217 -5.99 -21.29 -7.29
N ARG A 218 -4.94 -20.72 -6.69
CA ARG A 218 -3.61 -20.58 -7.33
C ARG A 218 -3.03 -21.94 -7.74
N TYR A 219 -3.15 -22.96 -6.87
CA TYR A 219 -2.76 -24.34 -7.22
C TYR A 219 -3.63 -24.93 -8.33
N ALA A 220 -4.95 -24.74 -8.26
CA ALA A 220 -5.91 -25.30 -9.21
C ALA A 220 -5.76 -24.69 -10.61
N GLU A 221 -5.53 -23.38 -10.70
CA GLU A 221 -5.19 -22.68 -11.93
C GLU A 221 -3.92 -23.25 -12.56
N ARG A 222 -2.82 -23.32 -11.81
CA ARG A 222 -1.56 -23.84 -12.33
C ARG A 222 -1.66 -25.30 -12.77
N ALA A 223 -2.38 -26.13 -12.02
CA ALA A 223 -2.62 -27.51 -12.40
C ALA A 223 -3.42 -27.62 -13.71
N ARG A 224 -4.44 -26.78 -13.92
CA ARG A 224 -5.22 -26.74 -15.17
C ARG A 224 -4.37 -26.37 -16.37
N GLU A 225 -3.42 -25.44 -16.24
CA GLU A 225 -2.49 -25.06 -17.31
C GLU A 225 -1.63 -26.25 -17.77
N GLU A 226 -1.24 -27.12 -16.85
CA GLU A 226 -0.50 -28.35 -17.13
C GLU A 226 -1.42 -29.53 -17.53
N GLY A 227 -2.73 -29.30 -17.69
CA GLY A 227 -3.72 -30.32 -18.04
C GLY A 227 -4.02 -31.31 -16.91
N LEU A 228 -3.73 -30.95 -15.66
CA LEU A 228 -3.90 -31.78 -14.47
C LEU A 228 -5.17 -31.39 -13.70
N LYS A 229 -5.82 -32.38 -13.08
CA LYS A 229 -6.90 -32.18 -12.10
C LYS A 229 -6.38 -32.52 -10.71
N LEU A 230 -6.51 -31.59 -9.76
CA LEU A 230 -6.14 -31.83 -8.36
C LEU A 230 -7.14 -32.80 -7.71
N SER A 231 -6.68 -33.63 -6.78
CA SER A 231 -7.57 -34.51 -6.00
C SER A 231 -8.35 -33.66 -4.98
N GLU A 232 -9.66 -33.83 -4.97
CA GLU A 232 -10.59 -33.17 -4.04
C GLU A 232 -10.73 -33.91 -2.71
N ASP A 233 -10.05 -35.04 -2.53
CA ASP A 233 -10.27 -35.92 -1.39
C ASP A 233 -9.90 -35.20 -0.07
N PRO A 234 -10.86 -35.05 0.86
CA PRO A 234 -10.57 -34.62 2.22
C PRO A 234 -9.60 -35.61 2.86
N ILE A 235 -8.75 -35.14 3.77
CA ILE A 235 -8.04 -36.07 4.67
C ILE A 235 -9.11 -36.88 5.41
N ASP A 236 -9.12 -38.20 5.22
CA ASP A 236 -9.75 -39.11 6.16
C ASP A 236 -9.18 -38.79 7.54
N ALA A 237 -10.01 -38.21 8.41
CA ALA A 237 -9.66 -37.77 9.75
C ALA A 237 -9.34 -38.92 10.73
N GLU A 238 -8.95 -40.11 10.23
CA GLU A 238 -8.71 -41.32 11.02
C GLU A 238 -7.23 -41.74 11.13
N ALA A 239 -6.27 -41.00 10.56
CA ALA A 239 -4.86 -41.42 10.59
C ALA A 239 -3.93 -40.50 11.41
N ARG A 240 -4.09 -40.53 12.74
CA ARG A 240 -3.03 -40.60 13.79
C ARG A 240 -3.52 -40.03 15.12
N VAL A 241 -4.03 -40.92 15.97
CA VAL A 241 -3.96 -40.72 17.42
C VAL A 241 -2.48 -40.81 17.82
N PRO A 242 -1.89 -39.81 18.47
CA PRO A 242 -0.56 -39.94 19.06
C PRO A 242 -0.57 -41.11 20.05
N ARG A 243 0.49 -41.92 20.06
CA ARG A 243 0.64 -43.01 21.05
C ARG A 243 0.45 -42.44 22.46
N PRO A 244 -0.16 -43.19 23.41
CA PRO A 244 -0.23 -42.75 24.79
C PRO A 244 1.17 -42.40 25.30
N ILE A 245 1.32 -41.19 25.82
CA ILE A 245 2.53 -40.75 26.51
C ILE A 245 2.75 -41.73 27.67
N PRO A 246 3.94 -42.32 27.85
CA PRO A 246 4.25 -43.15 29.01
C PRO A 246 3.95 -42.37 30.29
N SER A 247 3.25 -43.00 31.22
CA SER A 247 2.64 -42.41 32.42
C SER A 247 3.59 -41.82 33.48
N ASP A 248 4.86 -41.58 33.14
CA ASP A 248 5.89 -41.05 34.05
C ASP A 248 6.50 -39.70 33.61
N THR A 249 5.97 -39.07 32.56
CA THR A 249 6.44 -37.72 32.19
C THR A 249 5.64 -36.68 32.97
N ALA A 250 6.22 -36.16 34.04
CA ALA A 250 5.71 -34.98 34.74
C ALA A 250 5.86 -33.74 33.84
N ILE A 251 4.87 -33.52 32.97
CA ILE A 251 4.77 -32.30 32.16
C ILE A 251 4.33 -31.17 33.09
N ARG A 252 5.24 -30.24 33.37
CA ARG A 252 4.93 -28.98 34.04
C ARG A 252 4.37 -28.03 32.98
N PHE A 253 3.06 -27.87 32.96
CA PHE A 253 2.41 -26.83 32.15
C PHE A 253 2.65 -25.48 32.85
N GLU A 254 3.41 -24.59 32.20
CA GLU A 254 3.31 -23.16 32.45
C GLU A 254 2.19 -22.64 31.55
N ASP A 255 1.04 -22.31 32.15
CA ASP A 255 -0.04 -21.62 31.45
C ASP A 255 0.43 -20.23 31.02
N ARG A 256 0.99 -20.14 29.80
CA ARG A 256 0.99 -18.89 29.06
C ARG A 256 -0.33 -18.81 28.33
N LEU A 257 -1.30 -18.15 28.97
CA LEU A 257 -2.54 -17.74 28.33
C LEU A 257 -2.19 -16.78 27.17
N PHE A 258 -2.06 -17.32 25.97
CA PHE A 258 -2.13 -16.51 24.75
C PHE A 258 -3.61 -16.24 24.49
N THR A 259 -4.05 -15.04 24.81
CA THR A 259 -5.32 -14.52 24.31
C THR A 259 -5.12 -14.25 22.82
N VAL A 260 -5.43 -15.24 21.98
CA VAL A 260 -5.52 -15.02 20.54
C VAL A 260 -6.73 -14.11 20.34
N GLU A 261 -6.50 -12.87 19.90
CA GLU A 261 -7.59 -12.02 19.43
C GLU A 261 -8.26 -12.73 18.25
N PRO A 262 -9.56 -13.05 18.33
CA PRO A 262 -10.23 -13.74 17.24
C PRO A 262 -10.15 -12.86 15.98
N LEU A 263 -9.71 -13.44 14.87
CA LEU A 263 -9.92 -12.87 13.54
C LEU A 263 -11.42 -12.93 13.27
N VAL A 264 -12.15 -11.93 13.74
CA VAL A 264 -13.54 -11.72 13.36
C VAL A 264 -13.50 -11.15 11.95
N VAL A 265 -13.65 -12.02 10.96
CA VAL A 265 -14.09 -11.63 9.63
C VAL A 265 -15.54 -11.20 9.77
N GLU A 266 -15.75 -9.94 10.20
CA GLU A 266 -17.03 -9.30 9.99
C GLU A 266 -17.19 -9.16 8.47
N VAL A 267 -18.01 -10.04 7.89
CA VAL A 267 -18.66 -9.75 6.61
C VAL A 267 -19.34 -8.41 6.84
N GLY A 268 -18.76 -7.33 6.30
CA GLY A 268 -19.32 -5.99 6.40
C GLY A 268 -20.73 -6.03 5.84
N SER A 269 -21.71 -6.19 6.72
CA SER A 269 -23.11 -6.09 6.36
C SER A 269 -23.41 -4.61 6.21
N TYR A 270 -23.13 -4.10 5.02
CA TYR A 270 -23.91 -3.12 4.26
C TYR A 270 -23.07 -2.68 3.04
N SER A 271 -23.17 -3.42 1.94
CA SER A 271 -23.12 -2.81 0.60
C SER A 271 -24.43 -3.15 -0.09
N VAL A 272 -25.45 -2.30 0.11
CA VAL A 272 -26.61 -2.29 -0.80
C VAL A 272 -26.24 -1.40 -1.99
N ALA A 273 -25.21 -1.85 -2.71
CA ALA A 273 -24.90 -1.52 -4.08
C ALA A 273 -24.60 -2.87 -4.72
N ASP A 274 -25.41 -3.25 -5.70
CA ASP A 274 -25.31 -4.54 -6.38
C ASP A 274 -23.86 -4.77 -6.86
N PRO A 275 -23.12 -5.72 -6.27
CA PRO A 275 -21.69 -5.91 -6.53
C PRO A 275 -21.39 -6.32 -7.98
N HIS A 276 -22.41 -6.59 -8.78
CA HIS A 276 -22.27 -6.99 -10.18
C HIS A 276 -22.02 -5.82 -11.16
N THR A 277 -22.14 -4.55 -10.73
CA THR A 277 -22.03 -3.38 -11.64
C THR A 277 -21.15 -2.23 -11.14
N ALA A 278 -20.61 -2.31 -9.93
CA ALA A 278 -19.77 -1.26 -9.35
C ALA A 278 -18.30 -1.68 -9.31
N THR A 279 -17.40 -0.78 -9.72
CA THR A 279 -15.96 -0.95 -9.53
C THR A 279 -15.59 -0.51 -8.12
N GLN A 280 -14.88 -1.37 -7.39
CA GLN A 280 -14.39 -1.08 -6.06
C GLN A 280 -12.86 -0.94 -6.10
N LEU A 281 -12.35 0.13 -5.50
CA LEU A 281 -10.93 0.40 -5.34
C LEU A 281 -10.58 0.47 -3.86
N THR A 282 -9.44 -0.10 -3.51
CA THR A 282 -8.79 0.10 -2.23
C THR A 282 -7.93 1.37 -2.26
N GLN A 283 -7.49 1.81 -1.09
CA GLN A 283 -6.49 2.87 -0.95
C GLN A 283 -5.26 2.67 -1.84
N MET A 284 -4.70 1.45 -1.82
CA MET A 284 -3.47 1.15 -2.56
C MET A 284 -3.70 1.18 -4.07
N ASP A 285 -4.89 0.81 -4.53
CA ASP A 285 -5.25 0.92 -5.95
C ASP A 285 -5.23 2.40 -6.39
N VAL A 286 -5.77 3.31 -5.59
CA VAL A 286 -5.74 4.77 -5.90
C VAL A 286 -4.30 5.30 -5.97
N TYR A 287 -3.43 4.88 -5.05
CA TYR A 287 -2.02 5.30 -5.05
C TYR A 287 -1.22 4.76 -6.24
N THR A 288 -1.55 3.56 -6.72
CA THR A 288 -0.76 2.84 -7.72
C THR A 288 -1.38 2.85 -9.11
N MET A 289 -2.61 3.36 -9.26
CA MET A 289 -3.30 3.43 -10.54
C MET A 289 -2.51 4.27 -11.56
N PRO A 290 -2.10 3.68 -12.70
CA PRO A 290 -1.48 4.44 -13.78
C PRO A 290 -2.40 5.57 -14.25
N GLY A 291 -1.88 6.80 -14.26
CA GLY A 291 -2.64 7.97 -14.70
C GLY A 291 -3.72 8.46 -13.72
N GLY A 292 -3.73 7.97 -12.47
CA GLY A 292 -4.57 8.46 -11.37
C GLY A 292 -3.90 9.49 -10.46
N THR A 293 -2.57 9.69 -10.57
CA THR A 293 -1.76 10.69 -9.83
C THR A 293 -1.92 10.69 -8.29
N ALA A 294 -2.30 9.55 -7.71
CA ALA A 294 -2.69 9.45 -6.30
C ALA A 294 -3.86 10.38 -5.93
N ASP A 295 -4.80 10.55 -6.85
CA ASP A 295 -6.02 11.32 -6.70
C ASP A 295 -7.25 10.44 -6.98
N VAL A 296 -8.26 10.52 -6.11
CA VAL A 296 -9.44 9.65 -6.19
C VAL A 296 -10.25 9.91 -7.47
N LEU A 297 -10.44 11.18 -7.83
CA LEU A 297 -11.26 11.53 -8.99
C LEU A 297 -10.53 11.20 -10.29
N GLN A 298 -9.26 11.57 -10.42
CA GLN A 298 -8.47 11.21 -11.61
C GLN A 298 -8.32 9.69 -11.77
N THR A 299 -8.27 8.94 -10.67
CA THR A 299 -8.30 7.48 -10.70
C THR A 299 -9.58 6.97 -11.35
N PHE A 300 -10.75 7.53 -11.04
CA PHE A 300 -12.00 7.11 -11.67
C PHE A 300 -12.11 7.45 -13.16
N GLN A 301 -11.30 8.40 -13.65
CA GLN A 301 -11.23 8.67 -15.09
C GLN A 301 -10.60 7.54 -15.91
N THR A 302 -10.03 6.52 -15.28
CA THR A 302 -9.57 5.30 -15.98
C THR A 302 -10.68 4.25 -16.11
N MET A 303 -11.85 4.48 -15.48
CA MET A 303 -12.94 3.51 -15.46
C MET A 303 -13.72 3.48 -16.79
N PRO A 304 -14.21 2.30 -17.21
CA PRO A 304 -15.06 2.19 -18.38
C PRO A 304 -16.30 3.07 -18.28
N GLY A 305 -16.56 3.84 -19.34
CA GLY A 305 -17.70 4.76 -19.39
C GLY A 305 -17.42 6.15 -18.81
N VAL A 306 -16.22 6.41 -18.27
CA VAL A 306 -15.76 7.75 -17.92
C VAL A 306 -14.94 8.32 -19.06
N THR A 307 -15.23 9.56 -19.44
CA THR A 307 -14.54 10.28 -20.51
C THR A 307 -13.65 11.38 -19.93
N ARG A 308 -12.41 11.47 -20.42
CA ARG A 308 -11.50 12.57 -20.09
C ARG A 308 -11.76 13.72 -21.06
N ALA A 309 -12.75 14.54 -20.74
CA ALA A 309 -13.11 15.69 -21.57
C ALA A 309 -12.13 16.86 -21.43
N THR A 310 -11.47 16.95 -20.27
CA THR A 310 -10.48 17.99 -19.95
C THR A 310 -9.25 17.37 -19.28
N GLU A 311 -8.21 18.19 -19.06
CA GLU A 311 -7.03 17.82 -18.25
C GLU A 311 -7.30 17.87 -16.74
N GLY A 312 -8.54 18.19 -16.33
CA GLY A 312 -8.96 18.26 -14.94
C GLY A 312 -9.35 16.92 -14.34
N SER A 313 -9.73 16.93 -13.06
CA SER A 313 -10.22 15.78 -12.28
C SER A 313 -11.72 15.53 -12.37
N ASP A 314 -12.48 16.39 -13.05
CA ASP A 314 -13.93 16.25 -13.16
C ASP A 314 -14.34 14.95 -13.87
N LEU A 315 -15.50 14.41 -13.50
CA LEU A 315 -15.97 13.09 -13.93
C LEU A 315 -17.10 13.19 -14.95
N TYR A 316 -16.77 13.04 -16.24
CA TYR A 316 -17.75 13.01 -17.33
C TYR A 316 -18.15 11.56 -17.63
N VAL A 317 -19.21 11.08 -16.99
CA VAL A 317 -19.67 9.69 -17.13
C VAL A 317 -20.68 9.60 -18.26
N ARG A 318 -20.40 8.78 -19.29
CA ARG A 318 -21.26 8.60 -20.47
C ARG A 318 -21.65 9.90 -21.18
N GLY A 319 -20.79 10.91 -21.11
CA GLY A 319 -21.01 12.24 -21.68
C GLY A 319 -21.91 13.16 -20.84
N GLY A 320 -22.30 12.72 -19.65
CA GLY A 320 -23.00 13.55 -18.67
C GLY A 320 -22.10 14.61 -18.04
N ASP A 321 -22.74 15.63 -17.48
CA ASP A 321 -22.07 16.71 -16.75
C ASP A 321 -21.49 16.19 -15.41
N PRO A 322 -20.38 16.74 -14.89
CA PRO A 322 -19.84 16.33 -13.59
C PRO A 322 -20.86 16.37 -12.44
N GLU A 323 -21.83 17.30 -12.47
CA GLU A 323 -22.89 17.38 -11.45
C GLU A 323 -23.86 16.18 -11.44
N GLU A 324 -23.94 15.45 -12.57
CA GLU A 324 -24.76 14.26 -12.75
C GLU A 324 -24.15 13.00 -12.14
N SER A 325 -22.90 13.10 -11.68
CA SER A 325 -22.13 12.02 -11.05
C SER A 325 -21.75 12.38 -9.62
N PRO A 326 -22.70 12.42 -8.66
CA PRO A 326 -22.44 12.87 -7.31
C PRO A 326 -21.41 12.01 -6.58
N VAL A 327 -20.55 12.70 -5.82
CA VAL A 327 -19.56 12.11 -4.92
C VAL A 327 -20.10 12.11 -3.49
N TYR A 328 -20.04 10.95 -2.84
CA TYR A 328 -20.42 10.77 -1.44
C TYR A 328 -19.20 10.40 -0.60
N VAL A 329 -19.15 10.91 0.63
CA VAL A 329 -18.16 10.53 1.63
C VAL A 329 -18.92 10.09 2.87
N ASP A 330 -18.73 8.85 3.30
CA ASP A 330 -19.44 8.22 4.41
C ASP A 330 -20.98 8.43 4.35
N GLY A 331 -21.53 8.44 3.11
CA GLY A 331 -22.96 8.62 2.85
C GLY A 331 -23.45 10.06 2.73
N ALA A 332 -22.63 11.08 3.01
CA ALA A 332 -22.98 12.48 2.78
C ALA A 332 -22.48 12.97 1.41
N ARG A 333 -23.29 13.78 0.72
CA ARG A 333 -22.91 14.32 -0.59
C ARG A 333 -21.85 15.41 -0.44
N LEU A 334 -20.73 15.24 -1.14
CA LEU A 334 -19.72 16.26 -1.35
C LEU A 334 -20.05 17.00 -2.64
N PHE A 335 -20.56 18.23 -2.52
CA PHE A 335 -21.07 18.98 -3.66
C PHE A 335 -19.99 19.43 -4.63
N TYR A 336 -18.82 19.78 -4.11
CA TYR A 336 -17.68 20.22 -4.90
C TYR A 336 -16.46 19.39 -4.47
N PRO A 337 -16.17 18.29 -5.18
CA PRO A 337 -15.11 17.36 -4.78
C PRO A 337 -13.74 17.75 -5.34
N GLY A 338 -13.63 18.82 -6.13
CA GLY A 338 -12.41 19.29 -6.77
C GLY A 338 -11.73 20.47 -6.05
N LYS A 339 -10.47 20.73 -6.40
CA LYS A 339 -9.66 21.90 -6.02
C LYS A 339 -8.80 22.36 -7.19
N PHE A 340 -8.32 23.60 -7.11
CA PHE A 340 -7.65 24.34 -8.17
C PHE A 340 -8.50 24.43 -9.42
N GLU A 341 -9.65 25.09 -9.29
CA GLU A 341 -10.54 25.30 -10.44
C GLU A 341 -9.87 26.12 -11.55
N THR A 342 -9.99 25.63 -12.77
CA THR A 342 -9.55 26.32 -14.00
C THR A 342 -10.73 26.51 -14.94
N LEU A 343 -10.51 27.13 -16.10
CA LEU A 343 -11.54 27.20 -17.15
C LEU A 343 -12.00 25.83 -17.67
N ASN A 344 -11.21 24.77 -17.44
CA ASN A 344 -11.47 23.43 -17.90
C ASN A 344 -11.85 22.48 -16.74
N GLY A 345 -12.29 23.04 -15.61
CA GLY A 345 -12.66 22.30 -14.41
C GLY A 345 -11.57 22.24 -13.34
N SER A 346 -11.82 21.42 -12.33
CA SER A 346 -10.90 21.22 -11.18
C SER A 346 -9.67 20.41 -11.60
N VAL A 347 -8.49 20.64 -11.00
CA VAL A 347 -7.27 19.88 -11.37
C VAL A 347 -7.11 18.62 -10.52
N PHE A 348 -7.42 18.68 -9.22
CA PHE A 348 -7.35 17.54 -8.31
C PHE A 348 -8.61 17.44 -7.45
N GLY A 349 -8.83 16.28 -6.84
CA GLY A 349 -9.81 16.08 -5.80
C GLY A 349 -9.37 16.62 -4.44
N VAL A 350 -10.35 16.94 -3.59
CA VAL A 350 -10.12 17.41 -2.20
C VAL A 350 -9.87 16.28 -1.20
N LEU A 351 -10.18 15.03 -1.57
CA LEU A 351 -10.00 13.88 -0.69
C LEU A 351 -8.55 13.39 -0.70
N ASP A 352 -7.98 13.24 0.49
CA ASP A 352 -6.72 12.55 0.69
C ASP A 352 -6.94 11.03 0.66
N PRO A 353 -6.32 10.28 -0.28
CA PRO A 353 -6.42 8.82 -0.30
C PRO A 353 -5.84 8.15 0.95
N SER A 354 -5.05 8.86 1.77
CA SER A 354 -4.48 8.30 3.00
C SER A 354 -5.56 7.83 3.98
N VAL A 355 -6.68 8.54 4.05
CA VAL A 355 -7.79 8.25 4.98
C VAL A 355 -8.94 7.49 4.32
N LEU A 356 -8.76 7.10 3.05
CA LEU A 356 -9.71 6.33 2.28
C LEU A 356 -9.58 4.85 2.63
N ARG A 357 -10.70 4.22 2.97
CA ARG A 357 -10.78 2.76 3.17
C ARG A 357 -11.14 2.07 1.87
N ARG A 358 -12.18 2.57 1.21
CA ARG A 358 -12.72 2.04 -0.05
C ARG A 358 -13.35 3.16 -0.87
N ALA A 359 -13.22 3.04 -2.18
CA ALA A 359 -13.90 3.92 -3.12
C ALA A 359 -14.70 3.06 -4.11
N TYR A 360 -15.98 3.38 -4.27
CA TYR A 360 -16.88 2.70 -5.19
C TYR A 360 -17.27 3.64 -6.31
N PHE A 361 -17.27 3.13 -7.54
CA PHE A 361 -17.77 3.83 -8.70
C PHE A 361 -18.75 2.96 -9.48
N SER A 362 -19.84 3.57 -9.93
CA SER A 362 -20.81 2.93 -10.81
C SER A 362 -21.28 3.92 -11.87
N ALA A 363 -21.13 3.56 -13.15
CA ALA A 363 -21.66 4.31 -14.28
C ALA A 363 -23.14 4.00 -14.58
N GLY A 364 -23.78 3.14 -13.78
CA GLY A 364 -25.18 2.71 -13.97
C GLY A 364 -25.52 1.47 -13.15
N GLY A 365 -26.81 1.25 -12.89
CA GLY A 365 -27.25 0.16 -12.00
C GLY A 365 -27.05 0.46 -10.51
N PHE A 366 -26.82 1.73 -10.16
CA PHE A 366 -26.72 2.20 -8.78
C PHE A 366 -28.09 2.31 -8.10
N SER A 367 -28.11 2.19 -6.78
CA SER A 367 -29.34 2.17 -5.97
C SER A 367 -30.08 3.51 -5.99
N ALA A 368 -31.42 3.47 -5.86
CA ALA A 368 -32.27 4.65 -5.76
C ALA A 368 -31.94 5.57 -4.56
N ARG A 369 -31.17 5.09 -3.57
CA ARG A 369 -30.69 5.91 -2.43
C ARG A 369 -29.87 7.13 -2.87
N TYR A 370 -29.24 7.07 -4.04
CA TYR A 370 -28.40 8.15 -4.55
C TYR A 370 -29.20 9.25 -5.27
N GLY A 371 -30.53 9.12 -5.33
CA GLY A 371 -31.45 10.19 -5.72
C GLY A 371 -31.14 10.80 -7.09
N ASN A 372 -30.67 12.05 -7.10
CA ASN A 372 -30.43 12.85 -8.31
C ASN A 372 -29.17 12.45 -9.11
N ALA A 373 -28.63 11.24 -8.90
CA ALA A 373 -27.58 10.70 -9.74
C ALA A 373 -28.16 10.33 -11.12
N LEU A 374 -27.62 10.92 -12.20
CA LEU A 374 -28.11 10.71 -13.56
C LEU A 374 -27.12 9.92 -14.41
N SER A 375 -25.82 10.16 -14.22
CA SER A 375 -24.76 9.64 -15.11
C SER A 375 -23.84 8.64 -14.40
N GLY A 376 -23.62 8.80 -13.10
CA GLY A 376 -22.85 7.87 -12.29
C GLY A 376 -22.97 8.14 -10.78
N VAL A 377 -22.31 7.32 -9.97
CA VAL A 377 -22.18 7.54 -8.52
C VAL A 377 -20.77 7.18 -8.08
N VAL A 378 -20.18 8.06 -7.26
CA VAL A 378 -18.97 7.77 -6.50
C VAL A 378 -19.32 7.72 -5.01
N ASP A 379 -19.03 6.62 -4.33
CA ASP A 379 -19.26 6.45 -2.89
C ASP A 379 -17.94 6.13 -2.20
N LEU A 380 -17.49 7.02 -1.32
CA LEU A 380 -16.19 6.96 -0.66
C LEU A 380 -16.41 6.63 0.81
N GLU A 381 -15.75 5.58 1.28
CA GLU A 381 -15.76 5.18 2.68
C GLU A 381 -14.40 5.48 3.29
N THR A 382 -14.39 6.21 4.41
CA THR A 382 -13.15 6.51 5.14
C THR A 382 -12.77 5.39 6.12
N GLU A 383 -11.54 5.47 6.65
CA GLU A 383 -10.88 4.44 7.48
C GLU A 383 -11.72 3.94 8.66
N GLY A 384 -12.59 4.78 9.23
CA GLY A 384 -13.40 4.39 10.38
C GLY A 384 -12.60 4.32 11.67
N ARG A 385 -12.68 3.18 12.39
CA ARG A 385 -11.93 2.96 13.64
C ARG A 385 -10.57 2.30 13.34
N PRO A 386 -9.44 2.98 13.60
CA PRO A 386 -8.13 2.35 13.51
C PRO A 386 -7.97 1.23 14.54
N ARG A 387 -7.35 0.12 14.13
CA ARG A 387 -7.00 -1.00 15.01
C ARG A 387 -5.66 -0.80 15.72
N GLU A 388 -4.74 -0.11 15.05
CA GLU A 388 -3.38 0.13 15.52
C GLU A 388 -3.00 1.60 15.35
N ALA A 389 -2.08 2.06 16.21
CA ALA A 389 -1.54 3.41 16.10
C ALA A 389 -0.57 3.47 14.91
N ARG A 390 -0.84 4.36 13.96
CA ARG A 390 -0.01 4.55 12.77
C ARG A 390 0.17 6.03 12.51
N TRP A 391 1.27 6.38 11.86
CA TRP A 391 1.48 7.72 11.36
C TRP A 391 2.16 7.65 9.99
N ARG A 392 1.91 8.68 9.20
CA ARG A 392 2.51 8.89 7.88
C ARG A 392 2.91 10.36 7.79
N ALA A 393 4.06 10.62 7.20
CA ALA A 393 4.46 11.96 6.81
C ALA A 393 5.01 11.90 5.38
N GLY A 394 4.80 12.97 4.62
CA GLY A 394 5.27 13.07 3.24
C GLY A 394 5.68 14.49 2.93
N LEU A 395 6.81 14.62 2.22
CA LEU A 395 7.32 15.88 1.71
C LEU A 395 7.72 15.65 0.24
N ASN A 396 7.31 16.56 -0.62
CA ASN A 396 7.75 16.63 -2.00
C ASN A 396 7.85 18.10 -2.45
N LEU A 397 8.24 18.32 -3.70
CA LEU A 397 8.50 19.66 -4.22
C LEU A 397 7.25 20.55 -4.28
N ALA A 398 6.05 19.96 -4.21
CA ALA A 398 4.78 20.66 -4.29
C ALA A 398 3.96 20.61 -2.98
N SER A 399 4.34 19.80 -2.00
CA SER A 399 3.48 19.58 -0.83
C SER A 399 4.21 18.99 0.37
N LEU A 400 3.66 19.28 1.55
CA LEU A 400 4.02 18.71 2.83
C LEU A 400 2.73 18.26 3.51
N GLY A 401 2.71 17.05 4.05
CA GLY A 401 1.55 16.57 4.78
C GLY A 401 1.86 15.41 5.69
N GLY A 402 0.87 15.07 6.52
CA GLY A 402 0.95 13.94 7.40
C GLY A 402 -0.42 13.48 7.86
N THR A 403 -0.46 12.22 8.28
CA THR A 403 -1.67 11.54 8.70
C THR A 403 -1.37 10.73 9.94
N VAL A 404 -2.30 10.73 10.89
CA VAL A 404 -2.23 9.96 12.13
C VAL A 404 -3.49 9.14 12.27
N TRP A 405 -3.33 7.91 12.73
CA TRP A 405 -4.40 7.01 13.16
C TRP A 405 -4.09 6.57 14.58
N HIS A 406 -5.06 6.68 15.48
CA HIS A 406 -4.86 6.33 16.87
C HIS A 406 -6.10 5.62 17.46
N PRO A 407 -5.97 4.36 17.92
CA PRO A 407 -7.00 3.72 18.72
C PRO A 407 -7.02 4.38 20.11
N LEU A 408 -8.19 4.82 20.59
CA LEU A 408 -8.38 5.38 21.93
C LEU A 408 -8.91 4.31 22.91
N GLY A 409 -8.60 3.05 22.64
CA GLY A 409 -9.08 1.87 23.35
C GLY A 409 -9.67 0.83 22.38
N GLY A 410 -10.30 -0.22 22.94
CA GLY A 410 -10.84 -1.33 22.13
C GLY A 410 -12.08 -1.01 21.29
N ARG A 411 -12.72 0.15 21.53
CA ARG A 411 -14.01 0.51 20.91
C ARG A 411 -14.03 1.89 20.24
N THR A 412 -12.98 2.68 20.42
CA THR A 412 -12.95 4.06 19.95
C THR A 412 -11.66 4.29 19.19
N GLY A 413 -11.71 5.08 18.13
CA GLY A 413 -10.52 5.46 17.40
C GLY A 413 -10.71 6.79 16.68
N VAL A 414 -9.58 7.44 16.44
CA VAL A 414 -9.52 8.73 15.75
C VAL A 414 -8.46 8.67 14.68
N TRP A 415 -8.67 9.44 13.62
CA TRP A 415 -7.67 9.67 12.60
C TRP A 415 -7.72 11.12 12.14
N GLY A 416 -6.61 11.61 11.60
CA GLY A 416 -6.54 12.96 11.06
C GLY A 416 -5.42 13.10 10.05
N THR A 417 -5.69 13.84 8.98
CA THR A 417 -4.71 14.23 7.97
C THR A 417 -4.67 15.75 7.85
N ALA A 418 -3.48 16.28 7.57
CA ALA A 418 -3.26 17.67 7.22
C ALA A 418 -2.24 17.73 6.10
N MET A 419 -2.53 18.48 5.04
CA MET A 419 -1.66 18.63 3.89
C MET A 419 -1.69 20.08 3.39
N VAL A 420 -0.51 20.61 3.13
CA VAL A 420 -0.29 21.92 2.52
C VAL A 420 0.34 21.68 1.16
N THR A 421 -0.25 22.27 0.13
CA THR A 421 0.24 22.23 -1.24
C THR A 421 0.73 23.62 -1.63
N GLN A 422 1.95 23.72 -2.12
CA GLN A 422 2.53 24.93 -2.71
C GLN A 422 3.36 24.53 -3.93
N THR A 423 2.87 24.85 -5.12
CA THR A 423 3.45 24.37 -6.38
C THR A 423 4.54 25.28 -6.95
N GLU A 424 4.83 26.42 -6.35
CA GLU A 424 5.79 27.41 -6.88
C GLU A 424 7.17 26.80 -7.16
N ALA A 425 7.73 26.03 -6.22
CA ALA A 425 9.03 25.39 -6.39
C ALA A 425 9.01 24.34 -7.51
N LEU A 426 7.92 23.58 -7.64
CA LEU A 426 7.72 22.61 -8.72
C LEU A 426 7.65 23.31 -10.08
N LEU A 427 6.88 24.38 -10.19
CA LEU A 427 6.72 25.13 -11.44
C LEU A 427 8.01 25.82 -11.86
N ALA A 428 8.78 26.34 -10.91
CA ALA A 428 10.07 26.97 -11.16
C ALA A 428 11.09 25.98 -11.76
N THR A 429 11.16 24.74 -11.23
CA THR A 429 12.10 23.72 -11.76
C THR A 429 11.71 23.19 -13.13
N HIS A 430 10.43 23.31 -13.52
CA HIS A 430 9.91 22.87 -14.83
C HIS A 430 9.75 24.02 -15.83
N GLY A 431 10.18 25.24 -15.49
CA GLY A 431 10.10 26.40 -16.40
C GLY A 431 8.68 26.89 -16.68
N ARG A 432 7.70 26.53 -15.84
CA ARG A 432 6.27 26.85 -16.02
C ARG A 432 5.74 27.95 -15.10
N ARG A 433 6.63 28.65 -14.40
CA ARG A 433 6.25 29.74 -13.48
C ARG A 433 5.52 30.88 -14.20
N GLU A 434 5.77 31.08 -15.49
CA GLU A 434 5.12 32.13 -16.27
C GLU A 434 3.66 31.80 -16.59
N ASP A 435 3.28 30.53 -16.66
CA ASP A 435 1.91 30.07 -16.92
C ASP A 435 0.97 30.36 -15.74
N TYR A 436 1.54 30.48 -14.54
CA TYR A 436 0.81 30.67 -13.28
C TYR A 436 1.31 31.91 -12.55
N PRO A 437 0.71 33.11 -12.80
CA PRO A 437 1.07 34.34 -12.10
C PRO A 437 1.09 34.20 -10.57
N GLU A 438 0.15 33.43 -10.03
CA GLU A 438 0.16 32.94 -8.65
C GLU A 438 0.04 31.41 -8.69
N ALA A 439 1.05 30.74 -8.14
CA ALA A 439 1.13 29.29 -8.17
C ALA A 439 -0.02 28.66 -7.38
N PRO A 440 -0.65 27.58 -7.90
CA PRO A 440 -1.65 26.83 -7.16
C PRO A 440 -1.17 26.46 -5.74
N ALA A 441 -1.96 26.83 -4.74
CA ALA A 441 -1.66 26.59 -3.34
C ALA A 441 -2.94 26.21 -2.57
N SER A 442 -2.85 25.19 -1.71
CA SER A 442 -3.99 24.77 -0.90
C SER A 442 -3.60 24.30 0.49
N VAL A 443 -4.57 24.34 1.40
CA VAL A 443 -4.50 23.74 2.72
C VAL A 443 -5.72 22.84 2.88
N GLN A 444 -5.48 21.56 3.10
CA GLN A 444 -6.53 20.58 3.34
C GLN A 444 -6.32 19.86 4.66
N GLY A 445 -7.42 19.55 5.34
CA GLY A 445 -7.42 18.76 6.54
C GLY A 445 -8.68 17.92 6.63
N MET A 446 -8.52 16.68 7.09
CA MET A 446 -9.64 15.82 7.41
C MET A 446 -9.41 15.18 8.77
N ALA A 447 -10.49 14.92 9.49
CA ALA A 447 -10.45 14.19 10.73
C ALA A 447 -11.67 13.31 10.86
N GLY A 448 -11.49 12.15 11.48
CA GLY A 448 -12.58 11.23 11.74
C GLY A 448 -12.50 10.63 13.14
N PHE A 449 -13.69 10.29 13.63
CA PHE A 449 -13.92 9.62 14.89
C PHE A 449 -14.83 8.43 14.63
N ALA A 450 -14.51 7.29 15.23
CA ALA A 450 -15.35 6.11 15.18
C ALA A 450 -15.48 5.47 16.56
N PHE A 451 -16.71 5.08 16.90
CA PHE A 451 -17.07 4.44 18.16
C PHE A 451 -17.98 3.24 17.92
N GLU A 452 -17.57 2.09 18.44
CA GLU A 452 -18.24 0.80 18.30
C GLU A 452 -18.69 0.31 19.70
N PRO A 453 -19.85 0.78 20.22
CA PRO A 453 -20.28 0.46 21.59
C PRO A 453 -20.58 -1.03 21.80
N ARG A 454 -21.05 -1.72 20.76
CA ARG A 454 -21.42 -3.15 20.73
C ARG A 454 -21.13 -3.70 19.33
N GLU A 455 -20.97 -5.01 19.22
CA GLU A 455 -20.94 -5.70 17.92
C GLU A 455 -22.13 -5.29 17.06
N GLY A 456 -21.87 -4.94 15.79
CA GLY A 456 -22.87 -4.48 14.83
C GLY A 456 -23.39 -3.04 15.01
N SER A 457 -22.93 -2.28 16.01
CA SER A 457 -23.27 -0.87 16.18
C SER A 457 -22.03 0.00 15.99
N ARG A 458 -22.05 0.89 15.00
CA ARG A 458 -20.96 1.84 14.72
C ARG A 458 -21.51 3.25 14.62
N LEU A 459 -20.93 4.16 15.37
CA LEU A 459 -21.08 5.61 15.21
C LEU A 459 -19.79 6.13 14.60
N GLN A 460 -19.92 6.91 13.53
CA GLN A 460 -18.80 7.55 12.86
C GLN A 460 -19.13 9.01 12.62
N ALA A 461 -18.12 9.85 12.76
CA ALA A 461 -18.17 11.24 12.35
C ALA A 461 -16.92 11.56 11.54
N THR A 462 -17.10 12.21 10.41
CA THR A 462 -15.99 12.63 9.53
C THR A 462 -16.14 14.11 9.22
N ALA A 463 -15.04 14.86 9.27
CA ALA A 463 -14.98 16.25 8.86
C ALA A 463 -13.87 16.46 7.85
N LEU A 464 -14.14 17.28 6.84
CA LEU A 464 -13.20 17.75 5.83
C LEU A 464 -13.27 19.27 5.75
N ALA A 465 -12.12 19.91 5.66
CA ALA A 465 -11.98 21.30 5.32
C ALA A 465 -10.81 21.48 4.35
N GLU A 466 -11.07 22.17 3.25
CA GLU A 466 -10.10 22.44 2.21
C GLU A 466 -10.27 23.89 1.76
N SER A 467 -9.15 24.54 1.42
CA SER A 467 -9.12 25.87 0.83
C SER A 467 -7.96 25.96 -0.14
N ASP A 468 -8.25 26.47 -1.33
CA ASP A 468 -7.30 26.61 -2.41
C ASP A 468 -7.37 27.97 -3.09
N GLU A 469 -6.27 28.31 -3.75
CA GLU A 469 -6.13 29.45 -4.63
C GLU A 469 -5.30 29.04 -5.84
N THR A 470 -5.67 29.53 -7.02
CA THR A 470 -4.89 29.36 -8.24
C THR A 470 -5.13 30.51 -9.20
N THR A 471 -4.06 30.97 -9.86
CA THR A 471 -4.16 31.91 -10.97
C THR A 471 -3.45 31.34 -12.18
N ALA A 472 -4.18 31.08 -13.26
CA ALA A 472 -3.65 30.58 -14.52
C ALA A 472 -3.73 31.66 -15.61
N ARG A 473 -2.67 31.80 -16.41
CA ARG A 473 -2.72 32.64 -17.62
C ARG A 473 -3.50 31.90 -18.71
N VAL A 474 -4.43 32.61 -19.32
CA VAL A 474 -5.28 32.08 -20.39
C VAL A 474 -5.04 32.93 -21.62
N ASP A 475 -4.54 32.27 -22.66
CA ASP A 475 -4.38 32.83 -23.99
C ASP A 475 -5.33 32.10 -24.95
N ALA A 476 -6.45 32.76 -25.27
CA ALA A 476 -7.47 32.26 -26.19
C ALA A 476 -7.66 33.25 -27.36
N HIS A 477 -8.29 32.81 -28.44
CA HIS A 477 -8.56 33.68 -29.59
C HIS A 477 -9.41 34.90 -29.20
N GLY A 478 -8.76 36.07 -29.08
CA GLY A 478 -9.39 37.33 -28.71
C GLY A 478 -9.32 37.71 -27.22
N TYR A 479 -8.69 36.88 -26.37
CA TYR A 479 -8.50 37.16 -24.96
C TYR A 479 -7.15 36.65 -24.46
N SER A 480 -6.36 37.55 -23.87
CA SER A 480 -5.16 37.21 -23.11
C SER A 480 -5.30 37.85 -21.74
N GLY A 481 -5.28 37.03 -20.69
CA GLY A 481 -5.53 37.48 -19.32
C GLY A 481 -5.21 36.41 -18.30
N ALA A 482 -5.45 36.72 -17.03
CA ALA A 482 -5.33 35.77 -15.93
C ALA A 482 -6.74 35.34 -15.48
N PHE A 483 -6.92 34.05 -15.26
CA PHE A 483 -8.06 33.48 -14.58
C PHE A 483 -7.65 33.13 -13.15
N THR A 484 -8.26 33.79 -12.17
CA THR A 484 -8.02 33.55 -10.74
C THR A 484 -9.21 32.85 -10.15
N SER A 485 -8.95 31.79 -9.41
CA SER A 485 -9.94 31.05 -8.64
C SER A 485 -9.50 30.90 -7.19
N SER A 486 -10.49 30.88 -6.30
CA SER A 486 -10.31 30.53 -4.89
C SER A 486 -11.50 29.69 -4.44
N GLY A 487 -11.22 28.56 -3.79
CA GLY A 487 -12.23 27.63 -3.32
C GLY A 487 -12.16 27.40 -1.81
N VAL A 488 -13.30 27.02 -1.24
CA VAL A 488 -13.39 26.50 0.13
C VAL A 488 -14.40 25.38 0.14
N THR A 489 -13.93 24.17 0.45
CA THR A 489 -14.77 22.99 0.57
C THR A 489 -14.85 22.55 2.03
N ARG A 490 -16.06 22.33 2.54
CA ARG A 490 -16.29 21.82 3.89
C ARG A 490 -17.35 20.74 3.87
N LEU A 491 -17.09 19.67 4.60
CA LEU A 491 -18.03 18.57 4.81
C LEU A 491 -17.95 18.13 6.27
N ALA A 492 -19.10 17.82 6.85
CA ALA A 492 -19.20 17.11 8.12
C ALA A 492 -20.31 16.07 7.99
N THR A 493 -20.04 14.84 8.40
CA THR A 493 -20.91 13.68 8.20
C THR A 493 -21.17 12.96 9.51
#